data_AF-A0A6A6WHI9-F1
#
_entry.id   AF-A0A6A6WHI9-F1
#
_cell.length_a   1.000
_cell.length_b   1.000
_cell.length_c   1.000
_cell.angle_alpha   90.00
_cell.angle_beta   90.00
_cell.angle_gamma   90.00
#
_symmetry.space_group_name_H-M   'P 1'
#
loop_
_entity.id
_entity.type
_entity.pdbx_description
1 polymer ?
#
loop_
_entity_poly.entity_id
_entity_poly.type
_entity_poly.pdbx_seq_one_letter_code
_entity_poly.pdbx_strand_id
1 'polypeptide(L)'
;MESQHRGQVYIRGLYGEFELDSPTGKHLCFVHPPMHMTIRQLQYYYPAHKLDVPLLKCTLANVLQELSFLHDEAKVVHANIDPGNIMLTVHDDTILGNFEKAEADDPSPAKVMDDTRTIYRSRKLPPSYGRSLGPTSSL
;
A
#
# COMPACT_ATOMS: atom_id res chain seq x y z
N MET A 1 -2.63 -19.59 -8.37
CA MET A 1 -3.18 -20.73 -7.60
C MET A 1 -4.66 -20.52 -7.50
N GLU A 2 -5.46 -21.44 -8.00
CA GLU A 2 -6.91 -21.38 -7.80
C GLU A 2 -7.21 -22.04 -6.44
N SER A 3 -7.57 -21.22 -5.46
CA SER A 3 -8.00 -21.68 -4.14
C SER A 3 -9.38 -21.10 -3.81
N GLN A 4 -10.14 -21.82 -2.98
CA GLN A 4 -11.40 -21.33 -2.41
C GLN A 4 -11.20 -20.73 -1.01
N HIS A 5 -9.98 -20.78 -0.48
CA HIS A 5 -9.65 -20.26 0.83
C HIS A 5 -9.69 -18.74 0.82
N ARG A 6 -10.62 -18.17 1.60
CA ARG A 6 -10.88 -16.73 1.61
C ARG A 6 -9.66 -15.88 1.99
N GLY A 7 -8.72 -16.44 2.74
CA GLY A 7 -7.46 -15.79 3.10
C GLY A 7 -6.65 -15.25 1.92
N GLN A 8 -6.77 -15.85 0.72
CA GLN A 8 -6.03 -15.41 -0.46
C GLN A 8 -6.32 -13.96 -0.85
N VAL A 9 -7.54 -13.45 -0.56
CA VAL A 9 -7.95 -12.09 -0.96
C VAL A 9 -7.22 -10.99 -0.17
N TYR A 10 -6.59 -11.37 0.94
CA TYR A 10 -5.83 -10.46 1.79
C TYR A 10 -4.34 -10.44 1.47
N ILE A 11 -3.91 -11.24 0.48
CA ILE A 11 -2.54 -11.20 -0.06
C ILE A 11 -2.52 -10.23 -1.23
N ARG A 12 -1.48 -9.39 -1.27
CA ARG A 12 -1.25 -8.51 -2.41
C ARG A 12 -0.89 -9.35 -3.64
N GLY A 13 -1.75 -9.32 -4.65
CA GLY A 13 -1.50 -10.04 -5.90
C GLY A 13 -0.27 -9.58 -6.66
N LEU A 14 0.19 -10.39 -7.60
CA LEU A 14 1.21 -10.08 -8.59
C LEU A 14 0.54 -10.13 -9.97
N TYR A 15 0.47 -8.98 -10.66
CA TYR A 15 -0.10 -8.89 -12.01
C TYR A 15 0.86 -9.43 -13.08
N GLY A 16 2.16 -9.35 -12.83
CA GLY A 16 3.17 -9.89 -13.73
C GLY A 16 4.57 -9.42 -13.35
N GLU A 17 5.52 -9.83 -14.16
CA GLU A 17 6.93 -9.46 -14.03
C GLU A 17 7.53 -9.18 -15.40
N PHE A 18 8.54 -8.33 -15.44
CA PHE A 18 9.29 -8.00 -16.65
C PHE A 18 10.72 -7.61 -16.30
N GLU A 19 11.63 -7.68 -17.29
CA GLU A 19 13.01 -7.21 -17.14
C GLU A 19 13.21 -5.86 -17.81
N LEU A 20 13.95 -4.97 -17.16
CA LEU A 20 14.41 -3.71 -17.72
C LEU A 20 15.92 -3.69 -17.85
N ASP A 21 16.42 -3.36 -19.05
CA ASP A 21 17.83 -3.09 -19.28
C ASP A 21 18.18 -1.69 -18.76
N SER A 22 19.32 -1.58 -18.07
CA SER A 22 19.89 -0.31 -17.62
C SER A 22 21.41 -0.31 -17.81
N PRO A 23 22.08 0.86 -17.72
CA PRO A 23 23.54 0.93 -17.76
C PRO A 23 24.24 0.06 -16.70
N THR A 24 23.56 -0.27 -15.59
CA THR A 24 24.11 -1.10 -14.51
C THR A 24 23.72 -2.57 -14.61
N GLY A 25 23.05 -2.99 -15.69
CA GLY A 25 22.57 -4.36 -15.90
C GLY A 25 21.04 -4.46 -15.96
N LYS A 26 20.56 -5.71 -15.93
CA LYS A 26 19.13 -6.05 -15.99
C LYS A 26 18.47 -6.00 -14.61
N HIS A 27 17.26 -5.45 -14.55
CA HIS A 27 16.46 -5.37 -13.33
C HIS A 27 15.14 -6.12 -13.51
N LEU A 28 14.91 -7.15 -12.70
CA LEU A 28 13.60 -7.80 -12.60
C LEU A 28 12.63 -6.89 -11.86
N CYS A 29 11.49 -6.62 -12.49
CA CYS A 29 10.45 -5.72 -12.00
C CYS A 29 9.15 -6.49 -11.77
N PHE A 30 8.54 -6.31 -10.61
CA PHE A 30 7.25 -6.92 -10.25
C PHE A 30 6.13 -5.90 -10.32
N VAL A 31 5.06 -6.24 -11.04
CA VAL A 31 3.87 -5.40 -11.18
C VAL A 31 2.82 -5.86 -10.16
N HIS A 32 2.43 -4.96 -9.28
CA HIS A 32 1.44 -5.22 -8.25
C HIS A 32 0.26 -4.25 -8.36
N PRO A 33 -0.92 -4.62 -7.80
CA PRO A 33 -2.00 -3.66 -7.61
C PRO A 33 -1.49 -2.46 -6.80
N PRO A 34 -1.95 -1.24 -7.12
CA PRO A 34 -1.71 -0.08 -6.29
C PRO A 34 -2.37 -0.29 -4.93
N MET A 35 -1.61 0.01 -3.88
CA MET A 35 -2.09 -0.04 -2.51
C MET A 35 -2.09 1.38 -1.96
N HIS A 36 -2.93 1.63 -0.96
CA HIS A 36 -3.01 2.93 -0.33
C HIS A 36 -1.85 3.12 0.67
N MET A 37 -2.15 3.29 1.95
CA MET A 37 -1.14 3.49 2.99
C MET A 37 -0.95 2.21 3.83
N THR A 38 0.17 2.11 4.51
CA THR A 38 0.42 1.04 5.48
C THR A 38 -0.34 1.30 6.78
N ILE A 39 -0.56 0.26 7.59
CA ILE A 39 -1.13 0.43 8.94
C ILE A 39 -0.25 1.35 9.80
N ARG A 40 1.08 1.30 9.63
CA ARG A 40 2.00 2.21 10.29
C ARG A 40 1.76 3.67 9.90
N GLN A 41 1.56 3.94 8.61
CA GLN A 41 1.21 5.28 8.13
C GLN A 41 -0.15 5.72 8.67
N LEU A 42 -1.13 4.81 8.72
CA LEU A 42 -2.45 5.07 9.28
C LEU A 42 -2.36 5.47 10.76
N GLN A 43 -1.55 4.76 11.55
CA GLN A 43 -1.33 5.09 12.97
C GLN A 43 -0.84 6.52 13.16
N TYR A 44 -0.02 7.07 12.26
CA TYR A 44 0.44 8.46 12.38
C TYR A 44 -0.67 9.52 12.23
N TYR A 45 -1.84 9.16 11.70
CA TYR A 45 -3.00 10.07 11.67
C TYR A 45 -3.76 10.12 13.00
N TYR A 46 -3.52 9.17 13.92
CA TYR A 46 -4.13 9.16 15.24
C TYR A 46 -3.21 9.84 16.27
N PRO A 47 -3.73 10.69 17.17
CA PRO A 47 -2.91 11.37 18.18
C PRO A 47 -2.09 10.43 19.07
N ALA A 48 -2.61 9.24 19.35
CA ALA A 48 -1.95 8.23 20.19
C ALA A 48 -1.06 7.25 19.41
N HIS A 49 -0.92 7.43 18.09
CA HIS A 49 -0.22 6.51 17.19
C HIS A 49 -0.70 5.04 17.28
N LYS A 50 -1.99 4.88 17.56
CA LYS A 50 -2.66 3.59 17.75
C LYS A 50 -3.97 3.59 16.99
N LEU A 51 -4.31 2.43 16.46
CA LEU A 51 -5.65 2.19 15.93
C LEU A 51 -6.64 2.10 17.08
N ASP A 52 -7.89 2.50 16.84
CA ASP A 52 -8.97 2.19 17.75
C ASP A 52 -9.25 0.67 17.78
N VAL A 53 -9.96 0.24 18.82
CA VAL A 53 -10.25 -1.19 19.04
C VAL A 53 -11.02 -1.81 17.85
N PRO A 54 -12.05 -1.16 17.27
CA PRO A 54 -12.74 -1.68 16.09
C PRO A 54 -11.79 -1.94 14.91
N LEU A 55 -10.98 -0.96 14.53
CA LEU A 55 -10.09 -1.05 13.38
C LEU A 55 -8.96 -2.07 13.61
N LEU A 56 -8.43 -2.14 14.84
CA LEU A 56 -7.46 -3.17 15.22
C LEU A 56 -8.04 -4.58 15.07
N LYS A 57 -9.27 -4.81 15.55
CA LYS A 57 -9.94 -6.11 15.43
C LYS A 57 -10.15 -6.50 13.97
N CYS A 58 -10.61 -5.57 13.13
CA CYS A 58 -10.77 -5.81 11.69
C CYS A 58 -9.43 -6.12 11.01
N THR A 59 -8.38 -5.37 11.33
CA THR A 59 -7.03 -5.60 10.78
C THR A 59 -6.51 -6.99 11.16
N LEU A 60 -6.60 -7.36 12.43
CA LEU A 60 -6.15 -8.67 12.92
C LEU A 60 -6.96 -9.82 12.32
N ALA A 61 -8.27 -9.67 12.16
CA ALA A 61 -9.10 -10.67 11.51
C ALA A 61 -8.63 -10.95 10.07
N ASN A 62 -8.33 -9.89 9.29
CA ASN A 62 -7.82 -10.05 7.93
C ASN A 62 -6.45 -10.72 7.90
N VAL A 63 -5.52 -10.32 8.79
CA VAL A 63 -4.19 -10.93 8.91
C VAL A 63 -4.28 -12.41 9.30
N LEU A 64 -5.14 -12.78 10.24
CA LEU A 64 -5.29 -14.19 10.62
C LEU A 64 -5.85 -15.05 9.48
N GLN A 65 -6.76 -14.49 8.67
CA GLN A 65 -7.28 -15.18 7.49
C GLN A 65 -6.19 -15.38 6.42
N GLU A 66 -5.37 -14.34 6.18
CA GLU A 66 -4.20 -14.40 5.30
C GLU A 66 -3.20 -15.46 5.77
N LEU A 67 -2.87 -15.49 7.06
CA LEU A 67 -1.95 -16.47 7.62
C LEU A 67 -2.47 -17.90 7.54
N SER A 68 -3.76 -18.12 7.77
CA SER A 68 -4.36 -19.44 7.57
C SER A 68 -4.18 -19.90 6.12
N PHE A 69 -4.40 -19.03 5.13
CA PHE A 69 -4.11 -19.39 3.74
C PHE A 69 -2.63 -19.71 3.50
N LEU A 70 -1.74 -18.82 3.97
CA LEU A 70 -0.31 -18.97 3.75
C LEU A 70 0.22 -20.29 4.34
N HIS A 71 -0.21 -20.64 5.54
CA HIS A 71 0.27 -21.83 6.24
C HIS A 71 -0.43 -23.11 5.76
N ASP A 72 -1.75 -23.07 5.61
CA ASP A 72 -2.55 -24.27 5.36
C ASP A 72 -2.49 -24.70 3.90
N GLU A 73 -2.40 -23.77 2.95
CA GLU A 73 -2.41 -24.10 1.53
C GLU A 73 -1.13 -23.70 0.80
N ALA A 74 -0.67 -22.45 0.95
CA ALA A 74 0.51 -21.97 0.21
C ALA A 74 1.83 -22.55 0.74
N LYS A 75 1.84 -23.07 1.98
CA LYS A 75 3.01 -23.59 2.70
C LYS A 75 4.15 -22.57 2.81
N VAL A 76 3.79 -21.31 3.01
CA VAL A 76 4.71 -20.16 3.13
C VAL A 76 4.62 -19.57 4.52
N VAL A 77 5.76 -19.15 5.07
CA VAL A 77 5.82 -18.33 6.30
C VAL A 77 6.23 -16.92 5.92
N HIS A 78 5.39 -15.91 6.20
CA HIS A 78 5.69 -14.51 5.84
C HIS A 78 6.95 -13.98 6.54
N ALA A 79 7.24 -14.44 7.77
CA ALA A 79 8.41 -14.11 8.59
C ALA A 79 8.58 -12.64 9.03
N ASN A 80 7.84 -11.68 8.45
CA ASN A 80 7.91 -10.26 8.82
C ASN A 80 6.55 -9.56 8.91
N ILE A 81 5.70 -10.00 9.85
CA ILE A 81 4.37 -9.39 10.05
C ILE A 81 4.52 -8.16 10.94
N ASP A 82 4.52 -6.98 10.32
CA ASP A 82 4.59 -5.70 11.03
C ASP A 82 3.67 -4.65 10.38
N PRO A 83 3.25 -3.60 11.11
CA PRO A 83 2.36 -2.57 10.58
C PRO A 83 2.84 -1.87 9.30
N GLY A 84 4.13 -1.90 8.99
CA GLY A 84 4.72 -1.38 7.76
C GLY A 84 4.50 -2.25 6.53
N ASN A 85 4.26 -3.56 6.71
CA ASN A 85 4.02 -4.50 5.61
C ASN A 85 2.53 -4.80 5.39
N ILE A 86 1.66 -4.33 6.29
CA ILE A 86 0.20 -4.46 6.13
C ILE A 86 -0.30 -3.18 5.46
N MET A 87 -0.85 -3.32 4.24
CA MET A 87 -1.31 -2.20 3.42
C MET A 87 -2.83 -2.21 3.27
N LEU A 88 -3.42 -1.02 3.23
CA LEU A 88 -4.82 -0.84 2.86
C LEU A 88 -4.99 -0.92 1.34
N THR A 89 -6.07 -1.54 0.89
CA THR A 89 -6.47 -1.49 -0.52
C THR A 89 -6.98 -0.09 -0.88
N VAL A 90 -6.88 0.24 -2.17
CA VAL A 90 -7.59 1.39 -2.72
C VAL A 90 -9.05 0.97 -2.93
N HIS A 91 -9.99 1.72 -2.33
CA HIS A 91 -11.43 1.44 -2.49
C HIS A 91 -12.04 2.23 -3.65
N ASP A 92 -11.58 3.46 -3.86
CA ASP A 92 -12.05 4.35 -4.91
C ASP A 92 -10.90 4.59 -5.90
N ASP A 93 -10.99 3.95 -7.07
CA ASP A 93 -9.93 4.03 -8.09
C ASP A 93 -9.81 5.43 -8.71
N THR A 94 -10.78 6.33 -8.50
CA THR A 94 -10.67 7.72 -8.96
C THR A 94 -9.48 8.44 -8.33
N ILE A 95 -9.02 8.00 -7.14
CA ILE A 95 -7.83 8.58 -6.51
C ILE A 95 -6.56 8.35 -7.35
N LEU A 96 -6.52 7.25 -8.12
CA LEU A 96 -5.36 6.89 -8.94
C LEU A 96 -5.29 7.79 -10.17
N GLY A 97 -6.41 7.99 -10.87
CA GLY A 97 -6.48 8.93 -11.99
C GLY A 97 -6.19 10.38 -11.56
N ASN A 98 -6.68 10.78 -10.39
CA ASN A 98 -6.36 12.09 -9.82
C ASN A 98 -4.87 12.21 -9.44
N PHE A 99 -4.27 11.14 -8.93
CA PHE A 99 -2.85 11.10 -8.60
C PHE A 99 -1.98 11.23 -9.85
N GLU A 100 -2.28 10.48 -10.92
CA GLU A 100 -1.58 10.56 -12.21
C GLU A 100 -1.67 11.96 -12.80
N LYS A 101 -2.90 12.53 -12.85
CA LYS A 101 -3.12 13.88 -13.34
C LYS A 101 -2.32 14.91 -12.55
N ALA A 102 -2.34 14.81 -11.22
CA ALA A 102 -1.64 15.76 -10.37
C ALA A 102 -0.11 15.65 -10.51
N GLU A 103 0.44 14.47 -10.79
CA GLU A 103 1.87 14.29 -11.08
C GLU A 103 2.23 14.81 -12.49
N ALA A 104 1.33 14.71 -13.47
CA ALA A 104 1.53 15.27 -14.80
C ALA A 104 1.46 16.81 -14.81
N ASP A 105 0.51 17.39 -14.06
CA ASP A 105 0.30 18.83 -13.97
C ASP A 105 1.40 19.53 -13.13
N ASP A 106 1.88 18.86 -12.08
CA ASP A 106 2.92 19.35 -11.17
C ASP A 106 3.92 18.22 -10.84
N PRO A 107 4.98 18.02 -11.63
CA PRO A 107 5.91 16.91 -11.43
C PRO A 107 6.60 16.93 -10.07
N SER A 108 6.72 15.75 -9.44
CA SER A 108 7.40 15.63 -8.15
C SER A 108 8.86 16.08 -8.24
N PRO A 109 9.41 16.74 -7.20
CA PRO A 109 10.80 17.15 -7.18
C PRO A 109 11.73 15.98 -7.51
N ALA A 110 12.61 16.20 -8.48
CA ALA A 110 13.56 15.20 -8.94
C ALA A 110 15.00 15.68 -8.72
N LYS A 111 15.87 14.75 -8.31
CA LYS A 111 17.31 14.96 -8.23
C LYS A 111 17.98 14.21 -9.37
N VAL A 112 18.45 14.95 -10.37
CA VAL A 112 19.32 14.43 -11.42
C VAL A 112 20.73 14.31 -10.83
N MET A 113 21.30 13.11 -10.84
CA MET A 113 22.65 12.88 -10.29
C MET A 113 23.73 12.92 -11.37
N ASP A 114 23.41 12.40 -12.55
CA ASP A 114 24.24 12.32 -13.75
C ASP A 114 23.32 12.02 -14.95
N ASP A 115 23.88 11.74 -16.12
CA ASP A 115 23.13 11.40 -17.35
C ASP A 115 22.45 10.02 -17.29
N THR A 116 22.63 9.26 -16.21
CA THR A 116 22.17 7.87 -16.09
C THR A 116 21.05 7.66 -15.06
N ARG A 117 20.94 8.55 -14.05
CA ARG A 117 19.99 8.37 -12.96
C ARG A 117 19.32 9.66 -12.50
N THR A 118 17.99 9.60 -12.45
CA THR A 118 17.13 10.60 -11.80
C THR A 118 16.41 9.95 -10.63
N ILE A 119 16.45 10.59 -9.46
CA ILE A 119 15.74 10.16 -8.26
C ILE A 119 14.52 11.07 -8.07
N TYR A 120 13.33 10.50 -8.11
CA TYR A 120 12.08 11.23 -7.89
C TYR A 120 11.67 11.15 -6.42
N ARG A 121 11.20 12.27 -5.86
CA ARG A 121 10.53 12.27 -4.57
C ARG A 121 9.15 11.64 -4.75
N SER A 122 8.79 10.65 -3.93
CA SER A 122 7.46 10.05 -4.01
C SER A 122 6.36 11.04 -3.60
N ARG A 123 5.34 11.18 -4.43
CA ARG A 123 4.04 11.77 -4.08
C ARG A 123 3.23 10.77 -3.26
N LYS A 124 2.54 11.25 -2.22
CA LYS A 124 1.63 10.40 -1.42
C LYS A 124 0.22 10.45 -2.01
N LEU A 125 -0.48 9.33 -1.96
CA LEU A 125 -1.93 9.34 -2.15
C LEU A 125 -2.57 10.21 -1.06
N PRO A 126 -3.62 10.99 -1.40
CA PRO A 126 -4.34 11.76 -0.40
C PRO A 126 -4.91 10.81 0.66
N PRO A 127 -5.10 11.26 1.91
CA PRO A 127 -5.80 10.47 2.90
C PRO A 127 -7.18 10.10 2.38
N SER A 128 -7.57 8.84 2.50
CA SER A 128 -8.88 8.31 2.10
C SER A 128 -10.04 8.82 2.98
N TYR A 129 -9.79 9.81 3.85
CA TYR A 129 -10.80 10.39 4.71
C TYR A 129 -11.56 11.51 3.99
N GLY A 130 -12.80 11.23 3.65
CA GLY A 130 -13.79 12.24 3.35
C GLY A 130 -13.97 13.18 4.54
N ARG A 131 -13.85 14.49 4.28
CA ARG A 131 -14.78 15.54 4.71
C ARG A 131 -15.77 15.18 5.84
N SER A 132 -15.31 14.96 7.07
CA SER A 132 -16.03 15.22 8.34
C SER A 132 -15.28 14.57 9.51
N LEU A 133 -14.30 15.28 10.06
CA LEU A 133 -14.08 15.44 11.50
C LEU A 133 -13.31 16.77 11.67
N GLY A 134 -13.91 17.86 11.20
CA GLY A 134 -13.62 19.14 11.81
C GLY A 134 -14.09 19.08 13.27
N PRO A 135 -13.48 19.83 14.20
CA PRO A 135 -13.98 19.89 15.56
C PRO A 135 -15.45 20.31 15.47
N THR A 136 -16.36 19.47 15.99
CA THR A 136 -17.72 19.92 16.31
C THR A 136 -17.56 21.07 17.29
N SER A 137 -17.60 22.26 16.72
CA SER A 137 -17.78 23.51 17.44
C SER A 137 -19.27 23.60 17.70
N SER A 138 -19.70 23.36 18.93
CA SER A 138 -20.99 23.86 19.42
C SER A 138 -21.10 23.67 20.93
N LEU A 139 -20.97 24.83 21.59
CA LEU A 139 -21.53 25.27 22.88
C LEU A 139 -21.08 24.55 24.15
#